data_AF-A0A1J1HFA4-F1
#
_entry.id   AF-A0A1J1HFA4-F1
#
_cell.length_a   1.000
_cell.length_b   1.000
_cell.length_c   1.000
_cell.angle_alpha   90.00
_cell.angle_beta   90.00
_cell.angle_gamma   90.00
#
_symmetry.space_group_name_H-M   'P 1'
#
loop_
_entity.id
_entity.type
_entity.pdbx_description
1 polymer ?
#
loop_
_entity_poly.entity_id
_entity_poly.type
_entity_poly.pdbx_seq_one_letter_code
_entity_poly.pdbx_strand_id
1 'polypeptide(L)'
;MVYYLQTLPVLFIIGVTIRLTKSSFCHESEEVKLNCVGIFEIVHKCNAEFIQNAMTTADPFTLCTNDFSFRAYRITMKYYDRLFSTHDPKNESALCSDQYLNKNKMNVITSLIGNSKNLWTTANCDQCYNTLSSTSKNFTTSTEDFLNSLQLLTNCIDKVTNISFVCNKCETHYQTLNGIYERIKTSSNNKICFDLEDKMNKTRRDWSGVYKCCRDKRDSLTAFYSLATTIFIIAVSFYSVVYFVGSNYPERNVLDEREVAICRRSEIRDSAQPGQSSNMSSFDRNNLESQKKSTEQDNSDNEPLILSSPLNQALERLN
;
A
#
# COMPACT_ATOMS: atom_id res chain seq x y z
N MET A 1 15.37 84.17 12.96
CA MET A 1 16.10 82.90 13.10
C MET A 1 15.33 81.87 12.29
N VAL A 2 15.64 81.54 11.02
CA VAL A 2 16.85 80.85 10.49
C VAL A 2 17.12 79.62 11.37
N TYR A 3 16.91 78.35 10.97
CA TYR A 3 17.33 77.57 9.78
C TYR A 3 16.18 76.62 9.34
N TYR A 4 15.77 76.45 8.07
CA TYR A 4 16.40 75.81 6.88
C TYR A 4 16.72 74.30 6.97
N LEU A 5 15.98 73.55 6.12
CA LEU A 5 16.43 72.47 5.22
C LEU A 5 16.68 71.03 5.74
N GLN A 6 15.76 70.12 5.39
CA GLN A 6 16.05 68.81 4.76
C GLN A 6 14.72 68.23 4.21
N THR A 7 14.33 68.49 2.97
CA THR A 7 14.59 67.67 1.75
C THR A 7 14.22 66.18 1.89
N LEU A 8 13.04 65.84 1.36
CA LEU A 8 12.65 64.67 0.51
C LEU A 8 13.66 63.50 0.35
N PRO A 9 13.19 62.23 0.21
CA PRO A 9 12.10 61.87 -0.71
C PRO A 9 11.10 60.79 -0.24
N VAL A 10 9.82 61.08 -0.41
CA VAL A 10 8.67 60.15 -0.35
C VAL A 10 8.58 59.31 -1.64
N LEU A 11 9.70 58.82 -2.18
CA LEU A 11 9.74 58.29 -3.56
C LEU A 11 10.52 56.98 -3.77
N PHE A 12 10.74 56.18 -2.74
CA PHE A 12 11.51 54.93 -2.92
C PHE A 12 11.01 53.71 -2.13
N ILE A 13 9.69 53.52 -2.01
CA ILE A 13 9.15 52.17 -1.73
C ILE A 13 7.89 51.94 -2.57
N ILE A 14 8.01 52.09 -3.90
CA ILE A 14 7.30 51.15 -4.77
C ILE A 14 8.21 49.93 -4.79
N GLY A 15 8.12 49.13 -3.73
CA GLY A 15 8.65 47.79 -3.70
C GLY A 15 7.91 47.05 -4.79
N VAL A 16 8.48 47.06 -5.98
CA VAL A 16 8.11 46.22 -7.10
C VAL A 16 8.26 44.80 -6.60
N THR A 17 7.19 44.25 -6.02
CA THR A 17 6.99 42.82 -5.95
C THR A 17 6.81 42.39 -7.39
N ILE A 18 7.91 42.22 -8.12
CA ILE A 18 7.94 41.28 -9.24
C ILE A 18 7.60 39.95 -8.58
N ARG A 19 6.30 39.62 -8.54
CA ARG A 19 5.90 38.23 -8.62
C ARG A 19 6.53 37.77 -9.92
N LEU A 20 7.66 37.06 -9.81
CA LEU A 20 8.16 36.24 -10.89
C LEU A 20 7.05 35.24 -11.16
N THR A 21 6.10 35.63 -12.02
CA THR A 21 5.24 34.66 -12.69
C THR A 21 6.22 33.70 -13.33
N LYS A 22 6.23 32.46 -12.83
CA LYS A 22 7.02 31.34 -13.35
C LYS A 22 6.56 31.14 -14.79
N SER A 23 7.12 31.95 -15.70
CA SER A 23 6.90 31.81 -17.13
C SER A 23 7.49 30.46 -17.46
N SER A 24 6.64 29.52 -17.84
CA SER A 24 7.10 28.21 -18.27
C SER A 24 7.94 28.42 -19.53
N PHE A 25 9.24 28.23 -19.40
CA PHE A 25 10.20 28.57 -20.44
C PHE A 25 10.30 27.44 -21.48
N CYS A 26 9.87 26.23 -21.11
CA CYS A 26 9.72 25.10 -21.99
C CYS A 26 8.43 25.22 -22.82
N HIS A 27 8.57 25.84 -23.98
CA HIS A 27 7.61 25.80 -25.08
C HIS A 27 8.19 25.00 -26.24
N GLU A 28 7.34 24.16 -26.82
CA GLU A 28 7.62 23.53 -28.10
C GLU A 28 7.58 24.63 -29.17
N SER A 29 8.73 24.91 -29.81
CA SER A 29 8.75 25.83 -30.94
C SER A 29 7.96 25.21 -32.08
N GLU A 30 7.06 25.99 -32.68
CA GLU A 30 6.38 25.66 -33.93
C GLU A 30 7.39 25.13 -34.96
N GLU A 31 6.99 24.16 -35.81
CA GLU A 31 7.80 23.23 -36.66
C GLU A 31 8.82 23.87 -37.63
N VAL A 32 9.67 24.78 -37.16
CA VAL A 32 10.88 25.18 -37.83
C VAL A 32 11.84 24.00 -37.72
N LYS A 33 12.50 23.63 -38.82
CA LYS A 33 13.58 22.63 -38.79
C LYS A 33 14.72 23.16 -37.91
N LEU A 34 14.70 22.82 -36.62
CA LEU A 34 15.71 23.28 -35.67
C LEU A 34 17.07 22.67 -36.04
N ASN A 35 18.10 23.52 -36.03
CA ASN A 35 19.49 23.08 -36.10
C ASN A 35 19.94 22.46 -34.77
N CYS A 36 21.15 21.91 -34.72
CA CYS A 36 21.66 21.27 -33.50
C CYS A 36 21.67 22.21 -32.27
N VAL A 37 21.95 23.50 -32.48
CA VAL A 37 21.92 24.52 -31.41
C VAL A 37 20.51 24.63 -30.82
N GLY A 38 19.50 24.76 -31.68
CA GLY A 38 18.10 24.89 -31.25
C GLY A 38 17.58 23.64 -30.54
N ILE A 39 17.90 22.44 -31.04
CA ILE A 39 17.53 21.18 -30.38
C ILE A 39 18.17 21.12 -28.98
N PHE A 40 19.47 21.41 -28.90
CA PHE A 40 20.21 21.40 -27.65
C PHE A 40 19.64 22.40 -26.62
N GLU A 41 19.32 23.61 -27.06
CA GLU A 41 18.70 24.63 -26.19
C GLU A 41 17.35 24.17 -25.63
N ILE A 42 16.49 23.54 -26.44
CA ILE A 42 15.20 23.02 -25.96
C ILE A 42 15.43 21.94 -24.90
N VAL A 43 16.31 20.97 -25.16
CA VAL A 43 16.63 19.90 -24.21
C VAL A 43 17.13 20.48 -22.88
N HIS A 44 18.07 21.42 -22.94
CA HIS A 44 18.63 22.06 -21.75
C HIS A 44 17.57 22.82 -20.95
N LYS A 45 16.79 23.69 -21.61
CA LYS A 45 15.78 24.54 -20.98
C LYS A 45 14.66 23.70 -20.36
N CYS A 46 14.14 22.72 -21.09
CA CYS A 46 13.06 21.86 -20.62
C CYS A 46 13.49 20.92 -19.52
N ASN A 47 14.71 20.36 -19.58
CA ASN A 47 15.19 19.49 -18.51
C ASN A 47 15.40 20.27 -17.21
N ALA A 48 15.93 21.50 -17.30
CA ALA A 48 16.08 22.37 -16.14
C ALA A 48 14.72 22.70 -15.49
N GLU A 49 13.70 23.01 -16.30
CA GLU A 49 12.34 23.24 -15.80
C GLU A 49 11.73 21.99 -15.15
N PHE A 50 11.93 20.80 -15.74
CA PHE A 50 11.49 19.54 -15.14
C PHE A 50 12.11 19.31 -13.76
N ILE A 51 13.44 19.41 -13.65
CA ILE A 51 14.15 19.21 -12.38
C ILE A 51 13.74 20.26 -11.35
N GLN A 52 13.61 21.52 -11.75
CA GLN A 52 13.13 22.57 -10.87
C GLN A 52 11.72 22.28 -10.35
N ASN A 53 10.81 21.87 -11.23
CA ASN A 53 9.45 21.53 -10.83
C ASN A 53 9.45 20.34 -9.88
N ALA A 54 10.21 19.27 -10.17
CA ALA A 54 10.33 18.10 -9.31
C ALA A 54 10.74 18.45 -7.87
N MET A 55 11.68 19.38 -7.71
CA MET A 55 12.08 19.86 -6.38
C MET A 55 10.96 20.67 -5.70
N THR A 56 10.26 21.53 -6.44
CA THR A 56 9.20 22.38 -5.87
C THR A 56 7.89 21.64 -5.60
N THR A 57 7.66 20.50 -6.24
CA THR A 57 6.46 19.67 -6.08
C THR A 57 6.76 18.39 -5.31
N ALA A 58 7.74 18.42 -4.40
CA ALA A 58 8.07 17.28 -3.55
C ALA A 58 7.12 17.16 -2.34
N ASP A 59 6.50 18.27 -1.90
CA ASP A 59 5.48 18.29 -0.86
C ASP A 59 4.46 19.42 -1.11
N PRO A 60 3.20 19.13 -1.50
CA PRO A 60 2.68 17.79 -1.81
C PRO A 60 3.34 17.21 -3.07
N PHE A 61 3.50 15.87 -3.12
CA PHE A 61 4.10 15.23 -4.27
C PHE A 61 3.16 15.30 -5.48
N THR A 62 3.55 16.05 -6.52
CA THR A 62 2.75 16.18 -7.76
C THR A 62 3.59 16.11 -9.04
N LEU A 63 4.67 15.33 -9.04
CA LEU A 63 5.57 15.28 -10.19
C LEU A 63 4.86 14.78 -11.46
N CYS A 64 4.08 13.70 -11.33
CA CYS A 64 3.48 13.05 -12.49
C CYS A 64 2.28 13.84 -13.02
N THR A 65 1.44 14.39 -12.15
CA THR A 65 0.16 15.02 -12.49
C THR A 65 0.26 16.52 -12.74
N ASN A 66 1.40 17.15 -12.45
CA ASN A 66 1.64 18.56 -12.75
C ASN A 66 1.88 18.80 -14.25
N ASP A 67 1.15 19.76 -14.82
CA ASP A 67 1.20 20.06 -16.26
C ASP A 67 2.59 20.47 -16.75
N PHE A 68 3.27 21.32 -15.98
CA PHE A 68 4.60 21.82 -16.34
C PHE A 68 5.63 20.69 -16.30
N SER A 69 5.58 19.83 -15.29
CA SER A 69 6.47 18.67 -15.16
C SER A 69 6.24 17.67 -16.28
N PHE A 70 4.98 17.30 -16.55
CA PHE A 70 4.62 16.42 -17.66
C PHE A 70 5.15 16.98 -18.99
N ARG A 71 4.83 18.23 -19.30
CA ARG A 71 5.21 18.85 -20.58
C ARG A 71 6.73 18.94 -20.73
N ALA A 72 7.41 19.43 -19.70
CA ALA A 72 8.86 19.56 -19.70
C ALA A 72 9.55 18.21 -19.90
N TYR A 73 9.09 17.15 -19.24
CA TYR A 73 9.61 15.80 -19.42
C TYR A 73 9.40 15.29 -20.85
N ARG A 74 8.17 15.38 -21.37
CA ARG A 74 7.83 14.88 -22.71
C ARG A 74 8.60 15.59 -23.82
N ILE A 75 8.72 16.92 -23.73
CA ILE A 75 9.52 17.71 -24.68
C ILE A 75 11.00 17.35 -24.57
N THR A 76 11.54 17.23 -23.34
CA THR A 76 12.94 16.85 -23.14
C THR A 76 13.24 15.50 -23.79
N MET A 77 12.44 14.46 -23.54
CA MET A 77 12.64 13.13 -24.16
C MET A 77 12.54 13.20 -25.69
N LYS A 78 11.50 13.88 -26.20
CA LYS A 78 11.30 14.05 -27.66
C LYS A 78 12.52 14.67 -28.34
N TYR A 79 13.04 15.78 -27.82
CA TYR A 79 14.15 16.50 -28.46
C TYR A 79 15.51 15.86 -28.14
N TYR A 80 15.64 15.18 -27.00
CA TYR A 80 16.84 14.40 -26.69
C TYR A 80 17.02 13.25 -27.69
N ASP A 81 15.96 12.52 -28.01
CA ASP A 81 16.01 11.46 -29.03
C ASP A 81 16.36 12.02 -30.43
N ARG A 82 15.93 13.25 -30.73
CA ARG A 82 16.31 13.95 -31.98
C ARG A 82 17.79 14.28 -32.08
N LEU A 83 18.52 14.43 -30.97
CA LEU A 83 19.97 14.67 -31.02
C LEU A 83 20.73 13.51 -31.67
N PHE A 84 20.24 12.28 -31.53
CA PHE A 84 20.86 11.08 -32.09
C PHE A 84 20.47 10.80 -33.55
N SER A 85 19.52 11.56 -34.10
CA SER A 85 19.02 11.37 -35.48
C SER A 85 19.14 12.62 -36.36
N THR A 86 19.49 13.78 -35.80
CA THR A 86 19.65 15.02 -36.55
C THR A 86 21.12 15.27 -36.87
N HIS A 87 21.41 15.61 -38.13
CA HIS A 87 22.74 15.97 -38.61
C HIS A 87 23.00 17.49 -38.53
N ASP A 88 24.26 17.88 -38.35
CA ASP A 88 24.66 19.30 -38.38
C ASP A 88 24.51 19.88 -39.79
N PRO A 89 23.76 20.98 -39.99
CA PRO A 89 23.67 21.66 -41.29
C PRO A 89 25.02 22.06 -41.90
N LYS A 90 26.05 22.23 -41.06
CA LYS A 90 27.42 22.59 -41.50
C LYS A 90 28.29 21.38 -41.79
N ASN A 91 27.91 20.20 -41.30
CA ASN A 91 28.64 18.96 -41.50
C ASN A 91 27.66 17.78 -41.48
N GLU A 92 27.15 17.42 -42.65
CA GLU A 92 26.15 16.35 -42.80
C GLU A 92 26.64 14.98 -42.31
N SER A 93 27.94 14.76 -42.15
CA SER A 93 28.48 13.51 -41.60
C SER A 93 28.46 13.44 -40.07
N ALA A 94 28.27 14.56 -39.36
CA ALA A 94 28.28 14.63 -37.91
C ALA A 94 26.86 14.73 -37.33
N LEU A 95 26.56 13.91 -36.33
CA LEU A 95 25.29 14.00 -35.59
C LEU A 95 25.36 15.11 -34.55
N CYS A 96 24.21 15.69 -34.21
CA CYS A 96 24.13 16.67 -33.12
C CYS A 96 24.61 16.06 -31.78
N SER A 97 24.38 14.77 -31.55
CA SER A 97 24.90 14.03 -30.39
C SER A 97 26.43 14.07 -30.32
N ASP A 98 27.13 14.00 -31.46
CA ASP A 98 28.60 14.05 -31.47
C ASP A 98 29.11 15.44 -31.05
N GLN A 99 28.38 16.49 -31.42
CA GLN A 99 28.73 17.86 -31.11
C GLN A 99 28.50 18.24 -29.64
N TYR A 100 27.47 17.69 -28.98
CA TYR A 100 27.04 18.14 -27.64
C TYR A 100 27.15 17.07 -26.55
N LEU A 101 27.03 15.79 -26.89
CA LEU A 101 27.02 14.69 -25.93
C LEU A 101 28.38 13.96 -25.89
N ASN A 102 29.01 13.72 -27.04
CA ASN A 102 30.21 12.88 -27.12
C ASN A 102 31.55 13.65 -27.08
N LYS A 103 31.53 14.98 -26.83
CA LYS A 103 32.76 15.79 -26.80
C LYS A 103 33.64 15.56 -25.58
N ASN A 104 33.04 15.29 -24.43
CA ASN A 104 33.74 15.22 -23.15
C ASN A 104 33.54 13.84 -22.50
N LYS A 105 34.56 13.35 -21.78
CA LYS A 105 34.46 12.10 -21.01
C LYS A 105 33.35 12.13 -19.94
N MET A 106 33.06 13.31 -19.40
CA MET A 106 31.93 13.54 -18.51
C MET A 106 30.79 14.18 -19.30
N ASN A 107 29.75 13.40 -19.59
CA ASN A 107 28.57 13.87 -20.27
C ASN A 107 27.48 14.25 -19.26
N VAL A 108 27.58 15.47 -18.74
CA VAL A 108 26.66 16.02 -17.73
C VAL A 108 25.21 16.01 -18.23
N ILE A 109 24.98 16.27 -19.52
CA ILE A 109 23.64 16.34 -20.11
C ILE A 109 22.97 14.96 -20.06
N THR A 110 23.65 13.92 -20.54
CA THR A 110 23.13 12.55 -20.48
C THR A 110 22.89 12.09 -19.05
N SER A 111 23.76 12.46 -18.10
CA SER A 111 23.54 12.14 -16.68
C SER A 111 22.30 12.83 -16.11
N LEU A 112 22.10 14.13 -16.38
CA LEU A 112 20.92 14.86 -15.89
C LEU A 112 19.62 14.35 -16.51
N ILE A 113 19.62 14.05 -17.81
CA ILE A 113 18.46 13.47 -18.49
C ILE A 113 18.19 12.05 -17.99
N GLY A 114 19.25 11.27 -17.70
CA GLY A 114 19.15 9.98 -17.05
C GLY A 114 18.48 10.06 -15.68
N ASN A 115 18.82 11.07 -14.87
CA ASN A 115 18.15 11.32 -13.59
C ASN A 115 16.67 11.68 -13.79
N SER A 116 16.35 12.53 -14.78
CA SER A 116 14.96 12.88 -15.09
C SER A 116 14.14 11.65 -15.49
N LYS A 117 14.70 10.78 -16.34
CA LYS A 117 14.10 9.50 -16.73
C LYS A 117 13.90 8.61 -15.51
N ASN A 118 14.92 8.50 -14.65
CA ASN A 118 14.84 7.69 -13.43
C ASN A 118 13.68 8.15 -12.53
N LEU A 119 13.61 9.45 -12.22
CA LEU A 119 12.52 10.04 -11.43
C LEU A 119 11.14 9.72 -12.02
N TRP A 120 10.97 9.89 -13.32
CA TRP A 120 9.72 9.58 -14.02
C TRP A 120 9.32 8.10 -13.91
N THR A 121 10.28 7.21 -14.15
CA THR A 121 10.05 5.76 -14.16
C THR A 121 9.84 5.20 -12.75
N THR A 122 10.61 5.64 -11.76
CA THR A 122 10.46 5.22 -10.36
C THR A 122 9.12 5.66 -9.78
N ALA A 123 8.64 6.85 -10.15
CA ALA A 123 7.33 7.34 -9.77
C ALA A 123 6.17 6.67 -10.56
N ASN A 124 6.46 5.73 -11.47
CA ASN A 124 5.51 5.09 -12.36
C ASN A 124 4.60 6.11 -13.09
N CYS A 125 5.14 7.28 -13.48
CA CYS A 125 4.32 8.36 -14.02
C CYS A 125 3.58 7.96 -15.30
N ASP A 126 4.08 7.00 -16.08
CA ASP A 126 3.39 6.50 -17.26
C ASP A 126 2.02 5.87 -16.93
N GLN A 127 1.83 5.34 -15.71
CA GLN A 127 0.55 4.75 -15.27
C GLN A 127 -0.55 5.79 -15.04
N CYS A 128 -0.19 7.07 -14.91
CA CYS A 128 -1.16 8.16 -14.84
C CYS A 128 -1.82 8.45 -16.21
N TYR A 129 -1.21 8.03 -17.33
CA TYR A 129 -1.55 8.53 -18.67
C TYR A 129 -1.96 7.44 -19.66
N ASN A 130 -2.83 7.80 -20.61
CA ASN A 130 -3.06 7.00 -21.79
C ASN A 130 -1.83 7.13 -22.71
N THR A 131 -1.16 6.02 -23.03
CA THR A 131 0.12 5.96 -23.76
C THR A 131 0.06 6.38 -25.23
N LEU A 132 -1.05 6.97 -25.68
CA LEU A 132 -1.26 7.44 -27.05
C LEU A 132 -0.57 8.80 -27.25
N SER A 133 0.76 8.74 -27.38
CA SER A 133 1.57 9.62 -28.23
C SER A 133 1.02 11.04 -28.45
N SER A 134 1.28 11.95 -27.50
CA SER A 134 1.36 13.39 -27.81
C SER A 134 1.95 14.13 -26.60
N THR A 135 2.49 15.31 -26.84
CA THR A 135 2.78 16.34 -25.81
C THR A 135 1.50 16.75 -25.06
N SER A 136 0.32 16.24 -25.46
CA SER A 136 -0.95 16.50 -24.81
C SER A 136 -1.14 15.61 -23.57
N LYS A 137 -1.62 16.23 -22.51
CA LYS A 137 -1.87 15.58 -21.23
C LYS A 137 -3.22 14.87 -21.29
N ASN A 138 -3.21 13.53 -21.31
CA ASN A 138 -4.42 12.72 -21.33
C ASN A 138 -4.34 11.63 -20.25
N PHE A 139 -5.00 11.87 -19.13
CA PHE A 139 -5.04 10.93 -18.02
C PHE A 139 -5.81 9.66 -18.38
N THR A 140 -5.44 8.53 -17.77
CA THR A 140 -6.29 7.35 -17.80
C THR A 140 -7.62 7.66 -17.12
N THR A 141 -8.72 7.03 -17.58
CA THR A 141 -10.05 7.23 -16.97
C THR A 141 -10.02 6.99 -15.46
N SER A 142 -9.28 5.98 -15.01
CA SER A 142 -9.16 5.70 -13.57
C SER A 142 -8.39 6.79 -12.80
N THR A 143 -7.39 7.42 -13.40
CA THR A 143 -6.68 8.56 -12.80
C THR A 143 -7.60 9.77 -12.69
N GLU A 144 -8.37 10.06 -13.73
CA GLU A 144 -9.34 11.14 -13.73
C GLU A 144 -10.44 10.92 -12.68
N ASP A 145 -11.02 9.72 -12.63
CA ASP A 145 -12.01 9.32 -11.63
C ASP A 145 -11.49 9.50 -10.19
N PHE A 146 -10.25 9.09 -9.94
CA PHE A 146 -9.61 9.26 -8.63
C PHE A 146 -9.45 10.73 -8.27
N LEU A 147 -8.91 11.56 -9.18
CA LEU A 147 -8.69 12.98 -8.91
C LEU A 147 -10.01 13.73 -8.70
N ASN A 148 -11.03 13.42 -9.48
CA ASN A 148 -12.38 13.98 -9.31
C ASN A 148 -13.00 13.56 -7.97
N SER A 149 -12.91 12.27 -7.61
CA SER A 149 -13.42 11.80 -6.32
C SER A 149 -12.67 12.40 -5.13
N LEU A 150 -11.36 12.63 -5.26
CA LEU A 150 -10.56 13.31 -4.24
C LEU A 150 -10.98 14.76 -4.08
N GLN A 151 -11.26 15.46 -5.18
CA GLN A 151 -11.78 16.81 -5.14
C GLN A 151 -13.16 16.87 -4.46
N LEU A 152 -14.06 15.92 -4.72
CA LEU A 152 -15.35 15.82 -4.05
C LEU A 152 -15.20 15.63 -2.53
N LEU A 153 -14.28 14.76 -2.10
CA LEU A 153 -13.98 14.57 -0.69
C LEU A 153 -13.45 15.87 -0.05
N THR A 154 -12.48 16.50 -0.69
CA THR A 154 -11.87 17.75 -0.21
C THR A 154 -12.93 18.85 -0.07
N ASN A 155 -13.76 19.03 -1.11
CA ASN A 155 -14.87 19.98 -1.09
C ASN A 155 -15.90 19.67 0.01
N CYS A 156 -16.14 18.40 0.34
CA CYS A 156 -17.00 18.03 1.45
C CYS A 156 -16.38 18.45 2.78
N ILE A 157 -15.10 18.12 3.01
CA ILE A 157 -14.36 18.45 4.22
C ILE A 157 -14.34 19.97 4.43
N ASP A 158 -14.04 20.74 3.39
CA ASP A 158 -13.95 22.22 3.45
C ASP A 158 -15.28 22.89 3.82
N LYS A 159 -16.42 22.25 3.49
CA LYS A 159 -17.76 22.74 3.85
C LYS A 159 -18.15 22.44 5.30
N VAL A 160 -17.47 21.51 5.96
CA VAL A 160 -17.79 21.12 7.33
C VAL A 160 -17.00 22.00 8.30
N THR A 161 -17.70 22.91 8.97
CA THR A 161 -17.08 23.87 9.91
C THR A 161 -16.56 23.23 11.20
N ASN A 162 -17.21 22.15 11.65
CA ASN A 162 -16.82 21.44 12.86
C ASN A 162 -16.26 20.06 12.51
N ILE A 163 -14.98 19.89 12.82
CA ILE A 163 -14.18 18.68 12.58
C ILE A 163 -14.89 17.40 13.07
N SER A 164 -15.63 17.45 14.18
CA SER A 164 -16.33 16.29 14.73
C SER A 164 -17.44 15.74 13.81
N PHE A 165 -17.93 16.53 12.86
CA PHE A 165 -18.95 16.08 11.90
C PHE A 165 -18.37 15.60 10.56
N VAL A 166 -17.07 15.78 10.31
CA VAL A 166 -16.43 15.43 9.03
C VAL A 166 -16.66 13.97 8.68
N CYS A 167 -16.46 13.06 9.64
CA CYS A 167 -16.63 11.63 9.44
C CYS A 167 -18.05 11.31 8.97
N ASN A 168 -19.06 11.75 9.72
CA ASN A 168 -20.45 11.44 9.41
C ASN A 168 -20.94 12.10 8.12
N LYS A 169 -20.42 13.28 7.76
CA LYS A 169 -20.86 14.03 6.57
C LYS A 169 -20.14 13.64 5.29
N CYS A 170 -18.88 13.22 5.39
CA CYS A 170 -18.03 12.96 4.23
C CYS A 170 -17.63 11.48 4.06
N GLU A 171 -18.10 10.57 4.93
CA GLU A 171 -17.79 9.14 4.87
C GLU A 171 -18.09 8.52 3.50
N THR A 172 -19.22 8.84 2.88
CA THR A 172 -19.57 8.30 1.55
C THR A 172 -18.57 8.71 0.47
N HIS A 173 -18.08 9.95 0.50
CA HIS A 173 -17.05 10.43 -0.43
C HIS A 173 -15.71 9.73 -0.19
N TYR A 174 -15.33 9.56 1.08
CA TYR A 174 -14.12 8.84 1.45
C TYR A 174 -14.16 7.36 1.03
N GLN A 175 -15.26 6.67 1.30
CA GLN A 175 -15.44 5.26 0.90
C GLN A 175 -15.42 5.10 -0.62
N THR A 176 -16.02 6.03 -1.35
CA THR A 176 -15.99 6.06 -2.83
C THR A 176 -14.57 6.22 -3.36
N LEU A 177 -13.83 7.21 -2.83
CA LEU A 177 -12.43 7.44 -3.17
C LEU A 177 -11.56 6.21 -2.88
N ASN A 178 -11.73 5.63 -1.69
CA ASN A 178 -11.00 4.42 -1.29
C ASN A 178 -11.34 3.23 -2.21
N GLY A 179 -12.60 3.07 -2.58
CA GLY A 179 -13.03 2.04 -3.54
C GLY A 179 -12.41 2.22 -4.93
N ILE A 180 -12.34 3.46 -5.44
CA ILE A 180 -11.64 3.76 -6.70
C ILE A 180 -10.16 3.38 -6.59
N TYR A 181 -9.49 3.80 -5.51
CA TYR A 181 -8.08 3.50 -5.29
C TYR A 181 -7.79 1.99 -5.26
N GLU A 182 -8.59 1.19 -4.55
CA GLU A 182 -8.40 -0.25 -4.49
C GLU A 182 -8.65 -0.93 -5.86
N ARG A 183 -9.59 -0.41 -6.66
CA ARG A 183 -9.78 -0.87 -8.04
C ARG A 183 -8.55 -0.59 -8.91
N ILE A 184 -7.98 0.62 -8.82
CA ILE A 184 -6.75 0.99 -9.54
C ILE A 184 -5.59 0.09 -9.12
N LYS A 185 -5.43 -0.12 -7.81
CA LYS A 185 -4.38 -0.99 -7.27
C LYS A 185 -4.47 -2.41 -7.81
N THR A 186 -5.69 -2.95 -7.86
CA THR A 186 -5.94 -4.32 -8.35
C THR A 186 -5.73 -4.42 -9.86
N SER A 187 -6.25 -3.47 -10.65
CA SER A 187 -6.13 -3.50 -12.11
C SER A 187 -4.71 -3.26 -12.62
N SER A 188 -3.89 -2.54 -11.85
CA SER A 188 -2.50 -2.20 -12.20
C SER A 188 -1.45 -3.16 -11.63
N ASN A 189 -1.85 -4.30 -11.04
CA ASN A 189 -0.93 -5.22 -10.35
C ASN A 189 -0.02 -4.50 -9.33
N ASN A 190 -0.60 -3.58 -8.54
CA ASN A 190 0.10 -2.70 -7.59
C ASN A 190 1.10 -1.70 -8.18
N LYS A 191 1.15 -1.51 -9.51
CA LYS A 191 1.96 -0.47 -10.14
C LYS A 191 1.13 0.81 -10.32
N ILE A 192 0.96 1.54 -9.23
CA ILE A 192 0.20 2.79 -9.22
C ILE A 192 1.16 3.95 -9.48
N CYS A 193 0.65 4.99 -10.16
CA CYS A 193 1.31 6.28 -10.28
C CYS A 193 1.51 6.90 -8.89
N PHE A 194 2.75 7.28 -8.56
CA PHE A 194 3.11 7.65 -7.18
C PHE A 194 2.35 8.86 -6.66
N ASP A 195 2.00 9.83 -7.52
CA ASP A 195 1.14 10.97 -7.17
C ASP A 195 -0.21 10.53 -6.56
N LEU A 196 -0.82 9.46 -7.06
CA LEU A 196 -2.10 8.95 -6.56
C LEU A 196 -1.93 8.23 -5.23
N GLU A 197 -0.84 7.46 -5.11
CA GLU A 197 -0.47 6.78 -3.88
C GLU A 197 -0.18 7.77 -2.75
N ASP A 198 0.61 8.83 -3.01
CA ASP A 198 0.89 9.86 -2.00
C ASP A 198 -0.39 10.59 -1.56
N LYS A 199 -1.23 11.00 -2.53
CA LYS A 199 -2.52 11.64 -2.23
C LYS A 199 -3.42 10.73 -1.39
N MET A 200 -3.51 9.44 -1.71
CA MET A 200 -4.32 8.50 -0.94
C MET A 200 -3.73 8.25 0.44
N ASN A 201 -2.40 8.11 0.55
CA ASN A 201 -1.71 7.93 1.82
C ASN A 201 -1.91 9.14 2.73
N LYS A 202 -1.78 10.35 2.20
CA LYS A 202 -2.09 11.59 2.95
C LYS A 202 -3.55 11.63 3.38
N THR A 203 -4.47 11.33 2.45
CA THR A 203 -5.91 11.28 2.76
C THR A 203 -6.22 10.29 3.89
N ARG A 204 -5.64 9.09 3.87
CA ARG A 204 -5.82 8.09 4.93
C ARG A 204 -5.23 8.53 6.26
N ARG A 205 -4.05 9.17 6.24
CA ARG A 205 -3.43 9.75 7.45
C ARG A 205 -4.31 10.85 8.04
N ASP A 206 -4.84 11.75 7.22
CA ASP A 206 -5.69 12.85 7.70
C ASP A 206 -7.04 12.31 8.18
N TRP A 207 -7.65 11.36 7.46
CA TRP A 207 -8.91 10.70 7.83
C TRP A 207 -8.82 10.03 9.20
N SER A 208 -7.77 9.25 9.45
CA SER A 208 -7.58 8.49 10.69
C SER A 208 -6.99 9.32 11.83
N GLY A 209 -6.03 10.21 11.53
CA GLY A 209 -5.28 10.98 12.52
C GLY A 209 -5.90 12.32 12.85
N VAL A 210 -6.12 13.16 11.84
CA VAL A 210 -6.62 14.54 12.01
C VAL A 210 -8.10 14.53 12.35
N TYR A 211 -8.91 13.83 11.54
CA TYR A 211 -10.37 13.78 11.70
C TYR A 211 -10.84 12.66 12.64
N LYS A 212 -9.96 11.72 13.00
CA LYS A 212 -10.27 10.58 13.91
C LYS A 212 -11.48 9.76 13.44
N CYS A 213 -11.65 9.64 12.13
CA CYS A 213 -12.81 8.98 11.53
C CYS A 213 -12.71 7.46 11.48
N CYS A 214 -11.56 6.89 11.84
CA CYS A 214 -11.49 5.48 12.14
C CYS A 214 -12.25 5.24 13.44
N ARG A 215 -13.53 4.84 13.31
CA ARG A 215 -14.31 4.30 14.42
C ARG A 215 -13.47 3.22 15.07
N ASP A 216 -13.11 3.49 16.30
CA ASP A 216 -12.15 2.70 17.04
C ASP A 216 -12.60 1.24 16.99
N LYS A 217 -11.69 0.31 16.65
CA LYS A 217 -11.94 -1.13 16.78
C LYS A 217 -12.42 -1.51 18.19
N ARG A 218 -12.37 -0.58 19.16
CA ARG A 218 -12.91 -0.71 20.52
C ARG A 218 -14.32 -1.28 20.57
N ASP A 219 -15.26 -0.90 19.70
CA ASP A 219 -16.62 -1.45 19.79
C ASP A 219 -16.62 -2.96 19.45
N SER A 220 -15.90 -3.35 18.38
CA SER A 220 -15.71 -4.75 18.01
C SER A 220 -14.84 -5.54 18.99
N LEU A 221 -13.84 -4.89 19.60
CA LEU A 221 -12.96 -5.48 20.60
C LEU A 221 -13.71 -5.69 21.92
N THR A 222 -14.57 -4.74 22.33
CA THR A 222 -15.40 -4.87 23.53
C THR A 222 -16.37 -6.04 23.37
N ALA A 223 -17.00 -6.16 22.19
CA ALA A 223 -17.84 -7.31 21.88
C ALA A 223 -17.05 -8.62 21.91
N PHE A 224 -15.86 -8.67 21.29
CA PHE A 224 -14.99 -9.84 21.31
C PHE A 224 -14.56 -10.24 22.72
N TYR A 225 -14.07 -9.29 23.53
CA TYR A 225 -13.68 -9.55 24.92
C TYR A 225 -14.86 -10.01 25.76
N SER A 226 -16.04 -9.40 25.61
CA SER A 226 -17.24 -9.83 26.34
C SER A 226 -17.63 -11.27 26.03
N LEU A 227 -17.55 -11.69 24.76
CA LEU A 227 -17.83 -13.05 24.34
C LEU A 227 -16.77 -14.03 24.87
N ALA A 228 -15.49 -13.68 24.74
CA ALA A 228 -14.38 -14.50 25.23
C ALA A 228 -14.45 -14.73 26.75
N THR A 229 -14.73 -13.68 27.53
CA THR A 229 -14.91 -13.78 28.99
C THR A 229 -16.11 -14.65 29.35
N THR A 230 -17.22 -14.53 28.62
CA THR A 230 -18.42 -15.35 28.86
C THR A 230 -18.11 -16.84 28.66
N ILE A 231 -17.43 -17.20 27.56
CA ILE A 231 -17.04 -18.58 27.28
C ILE A 231 -16.08 -19.11 28.36
N PHE A 232 -15.14 -18.30 28.81
CA PHE A 232 -14.21 -18.67 29.88
C PHE A 232 -14.93 -18.95 31.20
N ILE A 233 -15.87 -18.09 31.60
CA ILE A 233 -16.68 -18.27 32.81
C ILE A 233 -17.50 -19.56 32.72
N ILE A 234 -18.10 -19.86 31.57
CA ILE A 234 -18.85 -21.10 31.35
C ILE A 234 -17.94 -22.31 31.56
N ALA A 235 -16.75 -22.32 30.96
CA ALA A 235 -15.80 -23.41 31.12
C ALA A 235 -15.39 -23.60 32.59
N VAL A 236 -14.98 -22.53 33.27
CA VAL A 236 -14.60 -22.58 34.70
C VAL A 236 -15.76 -23.05 35.57
N SER A 237 -16.97 -22.56 35.32
CA SER A 237 -18.17 -22.95 36.08
C SER A 237 -18.50 -24.44 35.89
N PHE A 238 -18.38 -24.97 34.68
CA PHE A 238 -18.60 -26.38 34.38
C PHE A 238 -17.63 -27.26 35.18
N TYR A 239 -16.33 -26.97 35.11
CA TYR A 239 -15.32 -27.73 35.86
C TYR A 239 -15.48 -27.57 37.38
N SER A 240 -15.87 -26.38 37.84
CA SER A 240 -16.15 -26.15 39.27
C SER A 240 -17.34 -26.98 39.75
N VAL A 241 -18.44 -27.01 38.99
CA VAL A 241 -19.63 -27.82 39.32
C VAL A 241 -19.27 -29.31 39.35
N VAL A 242 -18.54 -29.82 38.35
CA VAL A 242 -18.08 -31.22 38.33
C VAL A 242 -17.20 -31.54 39.54
N TYR A 243 -16.28 -30.64 39.90
CA TYR A 243 -15.41 -30.82 41.06
C TYR A 243 -16.21 -30.84 42.38
N PHE A 244 -17.08 -29.86 42.61
CA PHE A 244 -17.87 -29.81 43.84
C PHE A 244 -18.87 -30.96 43.95
N VAL A 245 -19.60 -31.28 42.87
CA VAL A 245 -20.57 -32.38 42.87
C VAL A 245 -19.85 -33.73 42.97
N GLY A 246 -18.74 -33.92 42.25
CA GLY A 246 -17.92 -35.13 42.32
C GLY A 246 -17.30 -35.36 43.70
N SER A 247 -16.88 -34.31 44.40
CA SER A 247 -16.35 -34.40 45.77
C SER A 247 -17.40 -34.73 46.83
N ASN A 248 -18.68 -34.47 46.54
CA ASN A 248 -19.80 -34.69 47.45
C ASN A 248 -20.56 -36.01 47.17
N TYR A 249 -20.12 -36.82 46.21
CA TYR A 249 -20.59 -38.20 46.11
C TYR A 249 -19.85 -39.05 47.15
N PRO A 250 -20.51 -39.53 48.22
CA PRO A 250 -19.91 -40.54 49.06
C PRO A 250 -19.64 -41.75 48.19
N GLU A 251 -18.44 -42.30 48.31
CA GLU A 251 -18.03 -43.58 47.77
C GLU A 251 -19.13 -44.62 48.11
N ARG A 252 -20.05 -44.89 47.18
CA ARG A 252 -20.94 -46.03 47.33
C ARG A 252 -20.04 -47.24 47.09
N ASN A 253 -19.61 -47.83 48.20
CA ASN A 253 -18.90 -49.10 48.29
C ASN A 253 -19.30 -50.05 47.17
N VAL A 254 -18.47 -50.18 46.14
CA VAL A 254 -18.48 -51.32 45.20
C VAL A 254 -17.75 -52.48 45.87
N LEU A 255 -18.18 -52.81 47.09
CA LEU A 255 -17.69 -53.93 47.89
C LEU A 255 -18.87 -54.52 48.67
N ASP A 256 -19.95 -54.89 47.97
CA ASP A 256 -20.90 -55.86 48.51
C ASP A 256 -21.55 -56.71 47.41
N GLU A 257 -20.72 -57.26 46.52
CA GLU A 257 -21.13 -58.30 45.57
C GLU A 257 -20.41 -59.64 45.87
N ARG A 258 -19.91 -59.81 47.11
CA ARG A 258 -19.29 -61.06 47.59
C ARG A 258 -20.05 -61.80 48.67
N GLU A 259 -21.14 -61.26 49.24
CA GLU A 259 -21.94 -61.98 50.24
C GLU A 259 -23.27 -62.57 49.73
N VAL A 260 -23.74 -62.24 48.52
CA VAL A 260 -25.00 -62.82 47.99
C VAL A 260 -24.80 -64.17 47.27
N ALA A 261 -23.55 -64.63 47.09
CA ALA A 261 -23.25 -65.91 46.42
C ALA A 261 -23.26 -67.15 47.35
N ILE A 262 -23.40 -66.98 48.67
CA ILE A 262 -23.28 -68.10 49.62
C ILE A 262 -24.65 -68.71 50.01
N CYS A 263 -25.77 -68.00 49.85
CA CYS A 263 -27.10 -68.51 50.21
C CYS A 263 -27.90 -69.19 49.07
N ARG A 264 -27.29 -69.51 47.92
CA ARG A 264 -27.98 -70.25 46.84
C ARG A 264 -27.44 -71.68 46.62
N ARG A 265 -26.67 -72.22 47.57
CA ARG A 265 -26.01 -73.54 47.42
C ARG A 265 -26.54 -74.66 48.32
N SER A 266 -27.64 -74.46 49.06
CA SER A 266 -28.18 -75.48 49.97
C SER A 266 -29.58 -76.00 49.65
N GLU A 267 -30.19 -75.64 48.52
CA GLU A 267 -31.58 -76.04 48.23
C GLU A 267 -31.82 -76.59 46.82
N ILE A 268 -30.84 -77.29 46.24
CA ILE A 268 -31.12 -78.23 45.14
C ILE A 268 -30.24 -79.48 45.33
N ARG A 269 -30.65 -80.32 46.27
CA ARG A 269 -30.34 -81.75 46.25
C ARG A 269 -31.63 -82.47 46.63
N ASP A 270 -32.50 -82.63 45.65
CA ASP A 270 -33.33 -83.83 45.48
C ASP A 270 -33.88 -83.87 44.04
N SER A 271 -33.79 -85.06 43.45
CA SER A 271 -34.35 -85.48 42.14
C SER A 271 -33.44 -85.39 40.89
N ALA A 272 -32.64 -86.45 40.74
CA ALA A 272 -32.54 -87.33 39.55
C ALA A 272 -32.11 -86.79 38.15
N GLN A 273 -30.92 -87.27 37.74
CA GLN A 273 -30.29 -87.59 36.42
C GLN A 273 -31.18 -87.85 35.16
N PRO A 274 -30.58 -88.10 33.95
CA PRO A 274 -29.34 -87.58 33.31
C PRO A 274 -29.49 -87.31 31.78
N GLY A 275 -28.49 -86.69 31.12
CA GLY A 275 -28.39 -86.72 29.65
C GLY A 275 -27.27 -85.92 28.99
N GLN A 276 -26.09 -86.55 28.86
CA GLN A 276 -25.07 -86.47 27.77
C GLN A 276 -24.54 -85.10 27.27
N SER A 277 -23.25 -84.81 27.48
CA SER A 277 -22.12 -85.02 26.51
C SER A 277 -22.04 -83.87 25.49
N SER A 278 -20.95 -83.17 25.20
CA SER A 278 -19.51 -83.34 25.48
C SER A 278 -18.78 -82.17 24.81
N ASN A 279 -17.70 -81.69 25.43
CA ASN A 279 -16.45 -81.18 24.81
C ASN A 279 -16.53 -79.88 23.97
N MET A 280 -15.48 -79.09 23.76
CA MET A 280 -14.15 -78.84 24.33
C MET A 280 -13.49 -77.84 23.35
N SER A 281 -12.57 -77.00 23.85
CA SER A 281 -11.42 -76.39 23.14
C SER A 281 -11.70 -75.47 21.92
N SER A 282 -11.35 -74.19 21.99
CA SER A 282 -10.03 -73.62 21.63
C SER A 282 -10.07 -72.95 20.26
N PHE A 283 -9.10 -72.07 19.99
CA PHE A 283 -8.72 -71.56 18.67
C PHE A 283 -9.71 -70.51 18.08
N ASP A 284 -9.32 -69.44 17.40
CA ASP A 284 -8.01 -69.06 16.89
C ASP A 284 -7.95 -67.55 16.62
N ARG A 285 -6.72 -67.07 16.46
CA ARG A 285 -6.33 -65.73 16.01
C ARG A 285 -6.28 -65.70 14.48
N ASN A 286 -6.39 -64.49 13.93
CA ASN A 286 -5.97 -64.04 12.60
C ASN A 286 -7.03 -64.04 11.47
N ASN A 287 -7.31 -62.83 10.98
CA ASN A 287 -7.07 -62.49 9.57
C ASN A 287 -6.84 -60.98 9.50
N LEU A 288 -5.61 -60.57 9.18
CA LEU A 288 -5.20 -59.99 7.89
C LEU A 288 -6.04 -58.76 7.53
N GLU A 289 -5.52 -57.56 7.73
CA GLU A 289 -4.49 -56.96 6.87
C GLU A 289 -5.01 -56.87 5.43
N SER A 290 -5.26 -55.65 4.99
CA SER A 290 -4.53 -55.07 3.87
C SER A 290 -5.28 -53.85 3.39
N GLN A 291 -4.71 -52.69 3.72
CA GLN A 291 -3.78 -51.99 2.82
C GLN A 291 -4.60 -51.20 1.82
N LYS A 292 -4.55 -49.88 1.92
CA LYS A 292 -3.50 -49.01 1.37
C LYS A 292 -4.26 -48.09 0.41
N LYS A 293 -3.83 -46.89 0.11
CA LYS A 293 -2.54 -46.21 0.28
C LYS A 293 -2.97 -44.74 0.13
N SER A 294 -2.68 -43.90 1.11
CA SER A 294 -1.40 -43.18 1.25
C SER A 294 -1.38 -41.93 0.37
N THR A 295 -1.34 -40.74 0.98
CA THR A 295 -0.11 -40.07 1.46
C THR A 295 0.22 -38.98 0.43
N GLU A 296 0.54 -37.75 0.79
CA GLU A 296 1.70 -37.25 1.55
C GLU A 296 1.38 -35.77 1.88
N GLN A 297 1.54 -35.31 3.14
CA GLN A 297 2.68 -34.49 3.66
C GLN A 297 2.83 -33.11 2.99
N ASP A 298 3.19 -32.02 3.66
CA ASP A 298 3.95 -31.89 4.91
C ASP A 298 3.72 -30.49 5.54
N ASN A 299 4.29 -30.37 6.73
CA ASN A 299 4.24 -29.37 7.78
C ASN A 299 4.22 -27.87 7.45
N SER A 300 3.58 -27.17 8.39
CA SER A 300 3.57 -25.72 8.60
C SER A 300 4.57 -25.37 9.70
N ASP A 301 5.65 -24.68 9.34
CA ASP A 301 6.54 -24.01 10.28
C ASP A 301 6.18 -22.52 10.43
N ASN A 302 6.23 -22.08 11.68
CA ASN A 302 6.05 -20.70 12.12
C ASN A 302 7.37 -19.92 12.00
N GLU A 303 7.34 -18.74 11.37
CA GLU A 303 8.35 -17.69 11.56
C GLU A 303 7.71 -16.28 11.49
N PRO A 304 8.11 -15.31 12.34
CA PRO A 304 7.43 -14.02 12.46
C PRO A 304 7.93 -12.97 11.46
N LEU A 305 7.03 -12.07 11.04
CA LEU A 305 7.32 -10.91 10.18
C LEU A 305 8.30 -9.92 10.84
N ILE A 306 9.48 -9.74 10.24
CA ILE A 306 10.34 -8.57 10.44
C ILE A 306 9.95 -7.49 9.42
N LEU A 307 9.46 -6.35 9.95
CA LEU A 307 9.23 -5.12 9.20
C LEU A 307 10.59 -4.45 8.91
N SER A 308 11.13 -4.64 7.71
CA SER A 308 12.28 -3.85 7.24
C SER A 308 11.81 -2.77 6.26
N SER A 309 11.92 -1.51 6.71
CA SER A 309 11.75 -0.31 5.89
C SER A 309 13.03 -0.04 5.09
N PRO A 310 12.96 0.42 3.82
CA PRO A 310 14.13 0.77 3.00
C PRO A 310 14.97 1.95 3.55
N LEU A 311 14.51 2.63 4.60
CA LEU A 311 15.21 3.79 5.17
C LEU A 311 16.47 3.41 5.97
N ASN A 312 16.58 2.17 6.47
CA ASN A 312 17.69 1.75 7.33
C ASN A 312 18.95 1.32 6.55
N GLN A 313 18.84 0.98 5.26
CA GLN A 313 20.01 0.61 4.44
C GLN A 313 20.81 1.83 3.91
N ALA A 314 20.27 3.05 4.04
CA ALA A 314 20.98 4.26 3.65
C ALA A 314 21.90 4.83 4.75
N LEU A 315 21.69 4.44 6.02
CA LEU A 315 22.40 5.00 7.18
C LEU A 315 23.67 4.22 7.58
N GLU A 316 23.87 2.99 7.08
CA GLU A 316 25.10 2.21 7.31
C GLU A 316 26.23 2.50 6.30
N ARG A 317 26.00 3.36 5.29
CA ARG A 317 27.04 3.77 4.32
C ARG A 317 27.73 5.09 4.65
N LEU A 318 27.45 5.66 5.83
CA LEU A 318 28.01 6.94 6.28
C LEU A 318 28.77 6.86 7.61
N ASN A 319 29.10 5.65 8.09
CA ASN A 319 30.08 5.41 9.15
C ASN A 319 31.13 4.42 8.67
#